data_AF-A0A2K8X592-F1
#
_entry.id   AF-A0A2K8X592-F1
#
_cell.length_a   1.000
_cell.length_b   1.000
_cell.length_c   1.000
_cell.angle_alpha   90.00
_cell.angle_beta   90.00
_cell.angle_gamma   90.00
#
_symmetry.space_group_name_H-M   'P 1'
#
loop_
_entity.id
_entity.type
_entity.pdbx_description
1 polymer ?
#
loop_
_entity_poly.entity_id
_entity_poly.type
_entity_poly.pdbx_seq_one_letter_code
_entity_poly.pdbx_strand_id
1 'polypeptide(L)'
;MNKYSSILFILITVILLGSCEKDDLCTPDQAVTPRLVIEFKDVLNPLQNKAVDRIQAQEIGSSAFAPLDTSGSTTLSNIETISIPLRTDSSRTSYNLILTKDGVFNSDNIDFNYILEEAYVSRACGFRVVYNNLVAIQTAETSGIQWIERVIIVEDNVTNNTDVHVQILH
;
A
#
# COMPACT_ATOMS: atom_id res chain seq x y z
N MET A 1 55.63 -17.92 35.44
CA MET A 1 55.01 -17.36 34.22
C MET A 1 53.58 -16.88 34.54
N ASN A 2 53.53 -15.66 35.05
CA ASN A 2 52.55 -14.59 34.85
C ASN A 2 51.06 -15.00 34.85
N LYS A 3 50.45 -15.15 36.05
CA LYS A 3 48.99 -15.23 36.24
C LYS A 3 48.23 -14.08 35.52
N TYR A 4 48.88 -12.93 35.40
CA TYR A 4 48.40 -11.77 34.62
C TYR A 4 48.29 -12.05 33.12
N SER A 5 49.12 -12.93 32.56
CA SER A 5 49.10 -13.33 31.16
C SER A 5 47.88 -14.19 30.82
N SER A 6 47.45 -15.07 31.74
CA SER A 6 46.25 -15.90 31.56
C SER A 6 44.95 -15.09 31.67
N ILE A 7 44.93 -14.08 32.55
CA ILE A 7 43.78 -13.17 32.69
C ILE A 7 43.63 -12.28 31.46
N LEU A 8 44.74 -11.78 30.91
CA LEU A 8 44.73 -10.97 29.68
C LEU A 8 44.21 -11.77 28.49
N PHE A 9 44.58 -13.05 28.39
CA PHE A 9 44.12 -13.92 27.31
C PHE A 9 42.61 -14.15 27.37
N ILE A 10 42.05 -14.42 28.55
CA ILE A 10 40.61 -14.58 28.78
C ILE A 10 39.84 -13.30 28.42
N LEU A 11 40.37 -12.13 28.82
CA LEU A 11 39.73 -10.85 28.53
C LEU A 11 39.68 -10.56 27.01
N ILE A 12 40.77 -10.85 26.29
CA ILE A 12 40.83 -10.72 24.84
C ILE A 12 39.84 -11.66 24.15
N THR A 13 39.70 -12.90 24.62
CA THR A 13 38.74 -13.86 24.07
C THR A 13 37.29 -13.40 24.26
N VAL A 14 36.94 -12.82 25.42
CA VAL A 14 35.59 -12.30 25.67
C VAL A 14 35.26 -11.10 24.77
N ILE A 15 36.24 -10.22 24.50
CA ILE A 15 36.05 -9.07 23.59
C ILE A 15 35.86 -9.54 22.15
N LEU A 16 36.62 -10.56 21.71
CA LEU A 16 36.52 -11.10 20.34
C LEU A 16 35.24 -11.91 20.11
N LEU A 17 34.68 -12.54 21.15
CA LEU A 17 33.41 -13.29 21.06
C LEU A 17 32.17 -12.41 21.28
N GLY A 18 32.35 -11.16 21.75
CA GLY A 18 31.27 -10.20 21.99
C GLY A 18 30.83 -9.37 20.78
N SER A 19 31.54 -9.45 19.65
CA SER A 19 31.25 -8.69 18.42
C SER A 19 30.13 -9.28 17.57
N CYS A 20 29.08 -9.84 18.19
CA CYS A 20 27.87 -10.22 17.47
C CYS A 20 27.07 -8.94 17.20
N GLU A 21 27.41 -8.25 16.10
CA GLU A 21 26.56 -7.20 15.54
C GLU A 21 25.27 -7.87 15.04
N LYS A 22 24.12 -7.32 15.46
CA LYS A 22 22.84 -7.73 14.89
C LYS A 22 22.89 -7.33 13.43
N ASP A 23 22.90 -8.32 12.54
CA ASP A 23 22.94 -8.11 11.11
C ASP A 23 21.61 -7.48 10.69
N ASP A 24 21.52 -6.15 10.77
CA ASP A 24 20.38 -5.36 10.36
C ASP A 24 20.34 -5.41 8.82
N LEU A 25 19.89 -6.53 8.25
CA LEU A 25 19.65 -6.66 6.82
C LEU A 25 18.27 -6.11 6.50
N CYS A 26 18.18 -5.31 5.44
CA CYS A 26 16.90 -4.83 4.96
C CYS A 26 16.20 -5.94 4.16
N THR A 27 15.02 -6.38 4.61
CA THR A 27 14.20 -7.29 3.80
C THR A 27 13.32 -6.49 2.82
N PRO A 28 12.97 -7.06 1.65
CA PRO A 28 12.17 -6.36 0.64
C PRO A 28 10.85 -5.81 1.19
N ASP A 29 10.24 -6.46 2.17
CA ASP A 29 8.94 -6.07 2.71
C ASP A 29 9.03 -4.88 3.68
N GLN A 30 10.22 -4.56 4.21
CA GLN A 30 10.41 -3.54 5.25
C GLN A 30 10.58 -2.12 4.68
N ALA A 31 11.25 -1.95 3.55
CA ALA A 31 11.55 -0.64 2.96
C ALA A 31 10.55 -0.17 1.91
N VAL A 32 9.48 -0.93 1.66
CA VAL A 32 8.53 -0.61 0.60
C VAL A 32 7.52 0.42 1.09
N THR A 33 7.37 1.48 0.31
CA THR A 33 6.25 2.43 0.41
C THR A 33 4.93 1.66 0.33
N PRO A 34 4.02 1.84 1.30
CA PRO A 34 2.79 1.08 1.36
C PRO A 34 1.88 1.40 0.17
N ARG A 35 1.07 0.43 -0.23
CA ARG A 35 0.03 0.58 -1.23
C ARG A 35 -1.31 0.82 -0.55
N LEU A 36 -2.16 1.59 -1.19
CA LEU A 36 -3.53 1.77 -0.75
C LEU A 36 -4.32 0.48 -0.99
N VAL A 37 -4.71 -0.19 0.08
CA VAL A 37 -5.54 -1.40 0.04
C VAL A 37 -7.01 -1.01 0.00
N ILE A 38 -7.69 -1.44 -1.06
CA ILE A 38 -9.10 -1.18 -1.33
C ILE A 38 -9.86 -2.51 -1.28
N GLU A 39 -10.90 -2.58 -0.45
CA GLU A 39 -11.80 -3.72 -0.34
C GLU A 39 -13.16 -3.38 -0.98
N PHE A 40 -13.74 -4.34 -1.72
CA PHE A 40 -15.02 -4.17 -2.40
C PHE A 40 -16.16 -4.83 -1.61
N LYS A 41 -17.20 -4.04 -1.31
CA LYS A 41 -18.35 -4.45 -0.49
C LYS A 41 -19.65 -4.37 -1.29
N ASP A 42 -20.63 -5.17 -0.89
CA ASP A 42 -21.97 -5.11 -1.43
C ASP A 42 -22.70 -3.85 -0.95
N VAL A 43 -23.27 -3.06 -1.87
CA VAL A 43 -24.01 -1.83 -1.53
C VAL A 43 -25.28 -2.09 -0.69
N LEU A 44 -25.95 -3.22 -0.89
CA LEU A 44 -27.17 -3.61 -0.17
C LEU A 44 -26.85 -4.29 1.17
N ASN A 45 -25.69 -4.94 1.27
CA ASN A 45 -25.21 -5.57 2.51
C ASN A 45 -23.71 -5.32 2.75
N PRO A 46 -23.32 -4.15 3.31
CA PRO A 46 -21.92 -3.76 3.47
C PRO A 46 -21.06 -4.64 4.38
N LEU A 47 -21.68 -5.60 5.09
CA LEU A 47 -20.95 -6.61 5.87
C LEU A 47 -20.38 -7.75 5.00
N GLN A 48 -20.84 -7.85 3.75
CA GLN A 48 -20.40 -8.88 2.80
C GLN A 48 -19.47 -8.27 1.75
N ASN A 49 -18.42 -9.02 1.40
CA ASN A 49 -17.60 -8.69 0.25
C ASN A 49 -18.39 -8.95 -1.04
N LYS A 50 -18.12 -8.14 -2.05
CA LYS A 50 -18.67 -8.31 -3.39
C LYS A 50 -17.55 -8.20 -4.40
N ALA A 51 -17.24 -9.31 -5.06
CA ALA A 51 -16.22 -9.36 -6.08
C ALA A 51 -16.54 -8.41 -7.26
N VAL A 52 -15.50 -7.78 -7.78
CA VAL A 52 -15.54 -7.02 -9.02
C VAL A 52 -15.17 -7.96 -10.17
N ASP A 53 -16.05 -8.06 -11.18
CA ASP A 53 -15.93 -9.03 -12.28
C ASP A 53 -14.58 -8.90 -13.01
N ARG A 54 -14.23 -7.67 -13.38
CA ARG A 54 -12.91 -7.31 -13.90
C ARG A 54 -12.62 -5.85 -13.58
N ILE A 55 -11.46 -5.58 -12.98
CA ILE A 55 -11.05 -4.25 -12.53
C ILE A 55 -9.73 -3.83 -13.16
N GLN A 56 -9.65 -2.55 -13.54
CA GLN A 56 -8.43 -1.85 -13.92
C GLN A 56 -8.40 -0.49 -13.21
N ALA A 57 -7.22 0.03 -12.92
CA ALA A 57 -7.04 1.38 -12.39
C ALA A 57 -6.07 2.14 -13.28
N GLN A 58 -6.44 3.36 -13.68
CA GLN A 58 -5.58 4.23 -14.48
C GLN A 58 -5.39 5.56 -13.75
N GLU A 59 -4.14 5.96 -13.52
CA GLU A 59 -3.88 7.28 -12.95
C GLU A 59 -4.28 8.36 -13.98
N ILE A 60 -5.02 9.37 -13.55
CA ILE A 60 -5.47 10.45 -14.43
C ILE A 60 -4.23 11.20 -14.95
N GLY A 61 -4.13 11.32 -16.28
CA GLY A 61 -2.96 11.91 -16.95
C GLY A 61 -1.87 10.91 -17.33
N SER A 62 -2.01 9.63 -16.93
CA SER A 62 -1.16 8.53 -17.37
C SER A 62 -1.84 7.73 -18.49
N SER A 63 -1.05 7.22 -19.43
CA SER A 63 -1.52 6.25 -20.44
C SER A 63 -1.44 4.80 -19.96
N ALA A 64 -0.72 4.53 -18.85
CA ALA A 64 -0.51 3.19 -18.32
C ALA A 64 -1.50 2.88 -17.19
N PHE A 65 -1.92 1.61 -17.09
CA PHE A 65 -2.66 1.09 -15.95
C PHE A 65 -1.73 0.90 -14.75
N ALA A 66 -2.25 1.21 -13.56
CA ALA A 66 -1.55 0.97 -12.31
C ALA A 66 -1.52 -0.53 -11.98
N PRO A 67 -0.43 -1.03 -11.38
CA PRO A 67 -0.40 -2.35 -10.77
C PRO A 67 -1.39 -2.42 -9.60
N LEU A 68 -2.22 -3.45 -9.58
CA LEU A 68 -3.31 -3.68 -8.63
C LEU A 68 -2.91 -4.60 -7.47
N ASP A 69 -1.70 -5.16 -7.51
CA ASP A 69 -1.14 -6.02 -6.47
C ASP A 69 0.40 -5.95 -6.49
N THR A 70 1.04 -6.73 -5.60
CA THR A 70 2.49 -6.85 -5.50
C THR A 70 3.13 -7.66 -6.64
N SER A 71 2.34 -8.42 -7.41
CA SER A 71 2.82 -9.13 -8.60
C SER A 71 2.98 -8.21 -9.81
N GLY A 72 2.39 -7.00 -9.73
CA GLY A 72 2.39 -6.03 -10.81
C GLY A 72 1.25 -6.23 -11.82
N SER A 73 0.24 -7.03 -11.49
CA SER A 73 -0.90 -7.25 -12.37
C SER A 73 -1.68 -5.95 -12.58
N THR A 74 -1.97 -5.59 -13.84
CA THR A 74 -2.74 -4.39 -14.19
C THR A 74 -4.21 -4.67 -14.47
N THR A 75 -4.63 -5.93 -14.36
CA THR A 75 -6.01 -6.37 -14.53
C THR A 75 -6.26 -7.59 -13.66
N LEU A 76 -7.30 -7.51 -12.83
CA LEU A 76 -7.73 -8.61 -11.98
C LEU A 76 -9.21 -8.92 -12.25
N SER A 77 -9.60 -10.17 -12.05
CA SER A 77 -10.97 -10.66 -12.28
C SER A 77 -11.48 -11.43 -11.08
N ASN A 78 -12.78 -11.31 -10.80
CA ASN A 78 -13.43 -11.90 -9.63
C ASN A 78 -12.64 -11.62 -8.33
N ILE A 79 -12.33 -10.34 -8.11
CA ILE A 79 -11.48 -9.92 -6.99
C ILE A 79 -12.25 -9.04 -6.00
N GLU A 80 -12.02 -9.27 -4.70
CA GLU A 80 -12.65 -8.53 -3.60
C GLU A 80 -11.73 -7.48 -2.98
N THR A 81 -10.43 -7.52 -3.28
CA THR A 81 -9.45 -6.59 -2.73
C THR A 81 -8.34 -6.32 -3.73
N ILE A 82 -7.91 -5.06 -3.84
CA ILE A 82 -6.76 -4.64 -4.64
C ILE A 82 -5.85 -3.73 -3.81
N SER A 83 -4.59 -3.60 -4.23
CA SER A 83 -3.63 -2.67 -3.64
C SER A 83 -2.98 -1.82 -4.73
N ILE A 84 -3.25 -0.52 -4.72
CA ILE A 84 -2.75 0.42 -5.76
C ILE A 84 -1.70 1.37 -5.16
N PRO A 85 -0.69 1.81 -5.94
CA PRO A 85 0.28 2.77 -5.45
C PRO A 85 -0.36 4.15 -5.27
N LEU A 86 0.23 5.00 -4.43
CA LEU A 86 -0.06 6.42 -4.37
C LEU A 86 1.21 7.20 -4.73
N ARG A 87 1.07 8.39 -5.30
CA ARG A 87 2.20 9.27 -5.63
C ARG A 87 2.94 9.71 -4.39
N THR A 88 4.27 9.59 -4.40
CA THR A 88 5.15 10.04 -3.31
C THR A 88 5.71 11.44 -3.55
N ASP A 89 5.43 12.04 -4.71
CA ASP A 89 5.92 13.36 -5.14
C ASP A 89 4.81 14.44 -5.18
N SER A 90 3.59 14.07 -4.80
CA SER A 90 2.39 14.90 -4.82
C SER A 90 1.49 14.51 -3.64
N SER A 91 0.80 15.48 -3.05
CA SER A 91 -0.20 15.27 -1.99
C SER A 91 -1.56 14.78 -2.50
N ARG A 92 -1.63 14.43 -3.80
CA ARG A 92 -2.82 13.91 -4.46
C ARG A 92 -2.44 12.85 -5.49
N THR A 93 -3.21 11.76 -5.50
CA THR A 93 -3.28 10.78 -6.60
C THR A 93 -4.72 10.66 -7.07
N SER A 94 -4.93 10.74 -8.38
CA SER A 94 -6.26 10.62 -8.98
C SER A 94 -6.32 9.37 -9.84
N TYR A 95 -7.29 8.50 -9.58
CA TYR A 95 -7.49 7.26 -10.32
C TYR A 95 -8.84 7.25 -11.01
N ASN A 96 -8.84 6.77 -12.25
CA ASN A 96 -10.03 6.24 -12.90
C ASN A 96 -10.11 4.73 -12.62
N LEU A 97 -11.13 4.29 -11.89
CA LEU A 97 -11.39 2.88 -11.60
C LEU A 97 -12.40 2.32 -12.60
N ILE A 98 -11.96 1.35 -13.39
CA ILE A 98 -12.67 0.83 -14.55
C ILE A 98 -13.15 -0.59 -14.25
N LEU A 99 -14.46 -0.72 -14.04
CA LEU A 99 -15.17 -2.00 -14.02
C LEU A 99 -15.43 -2.48 -15.45
N THR A 100 -15.33 -3.79 -15.67
CA THR A 100 -15.88 -4.42 -16.86
C THR A 100 -16.73 -5.62 -16.49
N LYS A 101 -18.00 -5.58 -16.89
CA LYS A 101 -19.00 -6.61 -16.66
C LYS A 101 -19.72 -6.93 -17.96
N ASP A 102 -19.75 -8.19 -18.35
CA ASP A 102 -20.42 -8.66 -19.58
C ASP A 102 -20.01 -7.88 -20.85
N GLY A 103 -18.73 -7.46 -20.92
CA GLY A 103 -18.19 -6.67 -22.02
C GLY A 103 -18.53 -5.17 -22.00
N VAL A 104 -19.28 -4.72 -21.00
CA VAL A 104 -19.61 -3.31 -20.77
C VAL A 104 -18.60 -2.69 -19.80
N PHE A 105 -18.06 -1.54 -20.16
CA PHE A 105 -17.12 -0.77 -19.35
C PHE A 105 -17.88 0.30 -18.56
N ASN A 106 -17.53 0.46 -17.29
CA ASN A 106 -17.98 1.56 -16.45
C ASN A 106 -16.78 2.12 -15.67
N SER A 107 -16.64 3.43 -15.62
CA SER A 107 -15.48 4.13 -15.09
C SER A 107 -15.90 5.20 -14.10
N ASP A 108 -15.25 5.22 -12.94
CA ASP A 108 -15.49 6.22 -11.91
C ASP A 108 -14.17 6.78 -11.41
N ASN A 109 -14.12 8.11 -11.26
CA ASN A 109 -12.93 8.82 -10.82
C ASN A 109 -12.92 8.99 -9.30
N ILE A 110 -11.80 8.68 -8.66
CA ILE A 110 -11.55 8.93 -7.24
C ILE A 110 -10.25 9.72 -7.09
N ASP A 111 -10.36 10.84 -6.37
CA ASP A 111 -9.23 11.65 -5.92
C ASP A 111 -8.85 11.26 -4.49
N PHE A 112 -7.64 10.74 -4.32
CA PHE A 112 -7.03 10.47 -3.03
C PHE A 112 -6.11 11.63 -2.66
N ASN A 113 -6.44 12.34 -1.58
CA ASN A 113 -5.63 13.42 -1.01
C ASN A 113 -5.05 12.95 0.33
N TYR A 114 -3.81 13.33 0.62
CA TYR A 114 -3.10 12.86 1.81
C TYR A 114 -1.92 13.76 2.13
N ILE A 115 -1.36 13.58 3.33
CA ILE A 115 -0.13 14.20 3.78
C ILE A 115 1.00 13.18 3.64
N LEU A 116 2.08 13.56 2.95
CA LEU A 116 3.28 12.74 2.80
C LEU A 116 4.16 12.88 4.05
N GLU A 117 4.60 11.76 4.61
CA GLU A 117 5.55 11.71 5.73
C GLU A 117 6.66 10.68 5.48
N GLU A 118 7.90 11.00 5.88
CA GLU A 118 9.02 10.06 5.85
C GLU A 118 9.10 9.28 7.18
N ALA A 119 8.84 7.98 7.12
CA ALA A 119 8.94 7.07 8.24
C ALA A 119 10.30 6.35 8.23
N TYR A 120 11.06 6.47 9.33
CA TYR A 120 12.30 5.72 9.52
C TYR A 120 12.01 4.22 9.71
N VAL A 121 12.71 3.37 8.96
CA VAL A 121 12.57 1.91 9.02
C VAL A 121 13.68 1.28 9.85
N SER A 122 14.94 1.44 9.42
CA SER A 122 16.13 0.94 10.13
C SER A 122 17.40 1.55 9.55
N ARG A 123 18.56 1.28 10.16
CA ARG A 123 19.86 1.74 9.61
C ARG A 123 20.08 1.23 8.19
N ALA A 124 19.69 -0.01 7.91
CA ALA A 124 19.91 -0.62 6.60
C ALA A 124 18.80 -0.34 5.60
N CYS A 125 17.56 -0.08 6.06
CA CYS A 125 16.44 0.22 5.19
C CYS A 125 16.21 1.72 4.94
N GLY A 126 16.81 2.59 5.75
CA GLY A 126 16.64 4.03 5.65
C GLY A 126 15.21 4.46 5.99
N PHE A 127 14.63 5.30 5.13
CA PHE A 127 13.29 5.86 5.27
C PHE A 127 12.39 5.38 4.14
N ARG A 128 11.09 5.33 4.40
CA ARG A 128 10.05 5.15 3.38
C ARG A 128 9.01 6.24 3.51
N VAL A 129 8.30 6.52 2.43
CA VAL A 129 7.16 7.44 2.45
C VAL A 129 5.93 6.69 2.96
N VAL A 130 5.16 7.34 3.82
CA VAL A 130 3.81 6.91 4.24
C VAL A 130 2.81 8.03 4.01
N TYR A 131 1.52 7.71 4.02
CA TYR A 131 0.45 8.65 3.70
C TYR A 131 -0.49 8.79 4.89
N ASN A 132 -0.59 9.99 5.45
CA ASN A 132 -1.43 10.28 6.62
C ASN A 132 -2.64 11.14 6.23
N ASN A 133 -3.71 11.04 7.02
CA ASN A 133 -4.96 11.78 6.83
C ASN A 133 -5.54 11.61 5.41
N LEU A 134 -5.61 10.37 4.94
CA LEU A 134 -6.18 10.04 3.64
C LEU A 134 -7.64 10.49 3.54
N VAL A 135 -7.94 11.22 2.47
CA VAL A 135 -9.30 11.61 2.07
C VAL A 135 -9.54 11.14 0.66
N ALA A 136 -10.63 10.40 0.44
CA ALA A 136 -11.06 9.97 -0.88
C ALA A 136 -12.30 10.75 -1.32
N ILE A 137 -12.26 11.31 -2.52
CA ILE A 137 -13.35 12.09 -3.11
C ILE A 137 -13.70 11.48 -4.46
N GLN A 138 -14.88 10.88 -4.56
CA GLN A 138 -15.40 10.45 -5.85
C GLN A 138 -15.86 11.68 -6.63
N THR A 139 -15.33 11.86 -7.84
CA THR A 139 -15.77 12.92 -8.76
C THR A 139 -16.71 12.30 -9.79
N ALA A 140 -17.93 12.84 -9.87
CA ALA A 140 -18.93 12.34 -10.81
C ALA A 140 -18.46 12.59 -12.25
N GLU A 141 -18.52 11.56 -13.10
CA GLU A 141 -18.32 11.75 -14.53
C GLU A 141 -19.54 12.47 -15.12
N THR A 142 -19.29 13.38 -16.07
CA THR A 142 -20.32 14.21 -16.72
C THR A 142 -21.34 13.41 -17.53
N SER A 143 -21.07 12.13 -17.81
CA SER A 143 -21.93 11.26 -18.61
C SER A 143 -21.80 9.79 -18.19
N GLY A 144 -22.65 9.32 -17.28
CA GLY A 144 -22.69 7.90 -16.92
C GLY A 144 -23.50 7.59 -15.67
N ILE A 145 -23.88 6.33 -15.51
CA ILE A 145 -24.31 5.76 -14.23
C ILE A 145 -23.04 5.35 -13.51
N GLN A 146 -22.79 5.88 -12.32
CA GLN A 146 -21.64 5.49 -11.49
C GLN A 146 -21.82 4.03 -11.06
N TRP A 147 -20.75 3.22 -11.13
CA TRP A 147 -20.77 1.87 -10.57
C TRP A 147 -20.35 1.86 -9.10
N ILE A 148 -19.59 2.87 -8.68
CA ILE A 148 -19.23 3.12 -7.29
C ILE A 148 -20.33 3.96 -6.64
N GLU A 149 -21.01 3.37 -5.67
CA GLU A 149 -22.08 4.02 -4.92
C GLU A 149 -21.55 4.76 -3.68
N ARG A 150 -20.46 4.26 -3.09
CA ARG A 150 -19.84 4.90 -1.92
C ARG A 150 -18.38 4.54 -1.77
N VAL A 151 -17.61 5.50 -1.27
CA VAL A 151 -16.23 5.32 -0.81
C VAL A 151 -16.20 5.59 0.69
N ILE A 152 -15.66 4.65 1.46
CA ILE A 152 -15.54 4.73 2.92
C ILE A 152 -14.07 4.61 3.29
N ILE A 153 -13.55 5.57 4.06
CA ILE A 153 -12.21 5.46 4.67
C ILE A 153 -12.35 4.62 5.95
N VAL A 154 -11.60 3.52 6.03
CA VAL A 154 -11.55 2.60 7.17
C VAL A 154 -10.32 2.90 8.04
N GLU A 155 -9.18 3.12 7.41
CA GLU A 155 -7.92 3.55 8.03
C GLU A 155 -7.35 4.69 7.17
N ASP A 156 -7.16 5.86 7.79
CA ASP A 156 -6.72 7.07 7.09
C ASP A 156 -5.19 7.21 7.06
N ASN A 157 -4.45 6.34 7.78
CA ASN A 157 -3.00 6.28 7.75
C ASN A 157 -2.53 5.05 6.97
N VAL A 158 -2.14 5.27 5.71
CA VAL A 158 -1.60 4.23 4.83
C VAL A 158 -0.12 4.03 5.17
N THR A 159 0.13 3.12 6.13
CA THR A 159 1.47 2.84 6.69
C THR A 159 1.92 1.39 6.50
N ASN A 160 1.03 0.52 6.03
CA ASN A 160 1.31 -0.90 5.80
C ASN A 160 0.49 -1.43 4.61
N ASN A 161 0.72 -2.70 4.26
CA ASN A 161 0.05 -3.38 3.14
C ASN A 161 -0.99 -4.42 3.59
N THR A 162 -1.25 -4.54 4.90
CA THR A 162 -2.12 -5.57 5.48
C THR A 162 -3.50 -5.02 5.82
N ASP A 163 -3.57 -3.76 6.23
CA ASP A 163 -4.80 -3.13 6.68
C ASP A 163 -5.62 -2.69 5.47
N VAL A 164 -6.95 -2.80 5.59
CA VAL A 164 -7.88 -2.23 4.61
C VAL A 164 -7.99 -0.74 4.89
N HIS A 165 -7.64 0.08 3.90
CA HIS A 165 -7.65 1.54 4.06
C HIS A 165 -8.96 2.13 3.55
N VAL A 166 -9.47 1.58 2.44
CA VAL A 166 -10.68 2.08 1.77
C VAL A 166 -11.62 0.93 1.47
N GLN A 167 -12.90 1.15 1.70
CA GLN A 167 -13.97 0.29 1.22
C GLN A 167 -14.75 0.99 0.10
N ILE A 168 -14.96 0.27 -1.00
CA ILE A 168 -15.78 0.72 -2.13
C ILE A 168 -17.04 -0.13 -2.17
N LEU A 169 -18.21 0.51 -2.06
CA LEU A 169 -19.51 -0.15 -2.15
C LEU A 169 -20.02 -0.05 -3.59
N HIS A 170 -20.41 -1.20 -4.15
CA HIS A 170 -20.98 -1.34 -5.50
C HIS A 170 -22.08 -2.40 -5.57
#